data_AF-A0A7Z7IY49-F1
#
_entry.id   AF-A0A7Z7IY49-F1
#
_cell.length_a   1.000
_cell.length_b   1.000
_cell.length_c   1.000
_cell.angle_alpha   90.00
_cell.angle_beta   90.00
_cell.angle_gamma   90.00
#
_symmetry.space_group_name_H-M   'P 1'
#
loop_
_entity.id
_entity.type
_entity.pdbx_description
1 polymer ?
#
loop_
_entity_poly.entity_id
_entity_poly.type
_entity_poly.pdbx_seq_one_letter_code
_entity_poly.pdbx_strand_id
1 'polypeptide(L)'
;MHIRLQTFRDKQGRLRHGRTVALRRSVFDTKQNKWRIVQLGTVDRFARELPRELKSILTKEEKEEFRQWAAARDQQVAELLQRHHLGRLGEYLGLAAKALEAGVQPQDAGLLWNAVGVLTRALEKAGYQKPIKERGRPTKAATLSTDDLVQYGKSLRWTDEHIAMFLAYDATEPS
;
A
#
# COMPACT_ATOMS: atom_id res chain seq x y z
N MET A 1 -20.25 8.15 -13.60
CA MET A 1 -19.28 7.49 -14.52
C MET A 1 -18.86 6.15 -13.94
N HIS A 2 -18.60 5.16 -14.79
CA HIS A 2 -18.09 3.85 -14.36
C HIS A 2 -16.58 3.77 -14.57
N ILE A 3 -15.82 3.61 -13.49
CA ILE A 3 -14.37 3.45 -13.53
C ILE A 3 -14.05 2.00 -13.19
N ARG A 4 -13.46 1.26 -14.15
CA ARG A 4 -13.18 -0.17 -13.98
C ARG A 4 -11.72 -0.48 -14.21
N LEU A 5 -11.11 -1.15 -13.24
CA LEU A 5 -9.75 -1.69 -13.36
C LEU A 5 -9.71 -2.74 -14.46
N GLN A 6 -8.80 -2.57 -15.41
CA GLN A 6 -8.58 -3.57 -16.45
C GLN A 6 -7.88 -4.77 -15.83
N THR A 7 -8.24 -5.97 -16.25
CA THR A 7 -7.61 -7.21 -15.81
C THR A 7 -7.16 -8.00 -17.03
N PHE A 8 -6.04 -8.70 -16.89
CA PHE A 8 -5.49 -9.56 -17.93
C PHE A 8 -5.14 -10.92 -17.32
N ARG A 9 -5.01 -11.95 -18.16
CA ARG A 9 -4.53 -13.26 -17.69
C ARG A 9 -3.02 -13.34 -17.91
N ASP A 10 -2.28 -13.76 -16.89
CA ASP A 10 -0.85 -14.05 -17.05
C ASP A 10 -0.62 -15.37 -17.80
N LYS A 11 0.65 -15.68 -18.11
CA LYS A 11 1.06 -16.91 -18.82
C LYS A 11 0.66 -18.18 -18.05
N GLN A 12 0.35 -18.06 -16.76
CA GLN A 12 -0.07 -19.13 -15.86
C GLN A 12 -1.61 -19.18 -15.69
N GLY A 13 -2.35 -18.37 -16.46
CA GLY A 13 -3.81 -18.35 -16.46
C GLY A 13 -4.44 -17.63 -15.26
N ARG A 14 -3.65 -17.01 -14.39
CA ARG A 14 -4.16 -16.26 -13.23
C ARG A 14 -4.59 -14.88 -13.67
N LEU A 15 -5.72 -14.42 -13.11
CA LEU A 15 -6.22 -13.08 -13.36
C LEU A 15 -5.33 -12.07 -12.61
N ARG A 16 -4.73 -11.15 -13.35
CA ARG A 16 -3.91 -10.06 -12.82
C ARG A 16 -4.58 -8.73 -13.07
N HIS A 17 -4.37 -7.81 -12.15
CA HIS A 17 -4.80 -6.43 -12.29
C HIS A 17 -3.84 -5.69 -13.22
N GLY A 18 -4.41 -5.05 -14.25
CA GLY A 18 -3.69 -4.18 -15.17
C GLY A 18 -3.30 -2.86 -14.53
N ARG A 19 -2.36 -2.18 -15.19
CA ARG A 19 -1.88 -0.84 -14.80
C ARG A 19 -2.91 0.27 -15.10
N THR A 20 -3.93 -0.03 -15.90
CA THR A 20 -4.88 0.95 -16.44
C THR A 20 -6.30 0.75 -15.91
N VAL A 21 -7.05 1.84 -15.82
CA VAL A 21 -8.49 1.86 -15.58
C VAL A 21 -9.21 2.36 -16.83
N ALA A 22 -10.32 1.71 -17.16
CA ALA A 22 -11.20 2.14 -18.23
C ALA A 22 -12.27 3.08 -17.67
N LEU A 23 -12.42 4.25 -18.30
CA LEU A 23 -13.49 5.21 -18.02
C LEU A 23 -14.67 4.93 -18.95
N ARG A 24 -15.87 4.73 -18.40
CA ARG A 24 -17.06 4.35 -19.17
C ARG A 24 -18.28 5.19 -18.77
N ARG A 25 -19.09 5.54 -19.75
CA ARG A 25 -20.34 6.31 -19.59
C ARG A 25 -21.55 5.47 -19.97
N SER A 26 -22.61 5.53 -19.17
CA SER A 26 -23.91 5.00 -19.55
C SER A 26 -24.59 5.96 -20.52
N VAL A 27 -24.97 5.48 -21.69
CA VAL A 27 -25.67 6.25 -22.73
C VAL A 27 -26.95 5.51 -23.08
N PHE A 28 -28.08 6.20 -23.09
CA PHE A 28 -29.34 5.63 -23.53
C PHE A 28 -29.37 5.57 -25.06
N ASP A 29 -29.54 4.38 -25.61
CA ASP A 29 -29.71 4.17 -27.05
C ASP A 29 -31.21 4.28 -27.38
N THR A 30 -31.59 5.42 -27.97
CA THR A 30 -32.98 5.70 -28.37
C THR A 30 -33.47 4.78 -29.49
N LYS A 31 -32.57 4.22 -30.31
CA LYS A 31 -32.95 3.30 -31.40
C LYS A 31 -33.27 1.90 -30.88
N GLN A 32 -32.56 1.47 -29.85
CA GLN A 32 -32.73 0.13 -29.25
C GLN A 32 -33.49 0.16 -27.92
N ASN A 33 -33.98 1.34 -27.51
CA ASN A 33 -34.69 1.60 -26.25
C ASN A 33 -33.99 0.99 -25.02
N LYS A 34 -32.66 1.07 -24.97
CA LYS A 34 -31.86 0.41 -23.93
C LYS A 34 -30.65 1.23 -23.50
N TRP A 35 -30.25 1.07 -22.25
CA TRP A 35 -28.98 1.63 -21.76
C TRP A 35 -27.80 0.81 -22.27
N ARG A 36 -26.78 1.49 -22.81
CA ARG A 36 -25.49 0.89 -23.18
C ARG A 36 -24.34 1.60 -22.48
N ILE A 37 -23.28 0.84 -22.19
CA ILE A 37 -22.06 1.38 -21.59
C ILE A 37 -21.04 1.61 -22.71
N VAL A 38 -20.59 2.85 -22.88
CA VAL A 38 -19.58 3.24 -23.87
C VAL A 38 -18.27 3.51 -23.15
N GLN A 39 -17.16 2.96 -23.64
CA GLN A 39 -15.83 3.26 -23.13
C GLN A 39 -15.34 4.58 -23.72
N LEU A 40 -15.02 5.54 -22.86
CA LEU A 40 -14.50 6.86 -23.25
C LEU A 40 -13.00 6.83 -23.46
N GLY A 41 -12.30 5.96 -22.73
CA GLY A 41 -10.88 5.71 -22.89
C GLY A 41 -10.29 5.01 -21.67
N THR A 42 -8.96 4.99 -21.63
CA THR A 42 -8.18 4.34 -20.59
C THR A 42 -7.17 5.32 -20.01
N VAL A 43 -6.95 5.24 -18.70
CA VAL A 43 -5.98 6.07 -17.99
C VAL A 43 -5.16 5.18 -17.06
N ASP A 44 -3.91 5.56 -16.81
CA ASP A 44 -3.09 4.90 -15.80
C ASP A 44 -3.80 4.97 -14.44
N ARG A 45 -3.82 3.85 -13.71
CA ARG A 45 -4.51 3.70 -12.42
C ARG A 45 -4.02 4.70 -11.38
N PHE A 46 -2.77 5.12 -11.47
CA PHE A 46 -2.14 6.04 -10.53
C PHE A 46 -2.05 7.47 -11.07
N ALA A 47 -2.56 7.74 -12.27
CA ALA A 47 -2.57 9.08 -12.82
C ALA A 47 -3.31 10.04 -11.89
N ARG A 48 -2.60 11.06 -11.42
CA ARG A 48 -3.19 12.16 -10.64
C ARG A 48 -3.98 13.12 -11.52
N GLU A 49 -3.70 13.11 -12.82
CA GLU A 49 -4.36 13.97 -13.80
C GLU A 49 -4.90 13.17 -14.97
N LEU A 50 -6.03 13.63 -15.50
CA LEU A 50 -6.59 13.10 -16.74
C LEU A 50 -5.73 13.51 -17.95
N PRO A 51 -5.46 12.59 -18.89
CA PRO A 51 -4.90 12.92 -20.20
C PRO A 51 -5.71 14.00 -20.91
N ARG A 52 -5.04 14.82 -21.74
CA ARG A 52 -5.66 15.97 -22.43
C ARG A 52 -6.89 15.57 -23.25
N GLU A 53 -6.81 14.45 -23.95
CA GLU A 53 -7.90 13.90 -24.76
C GLU A 53 -9.14 13.57 -23.92
N LEU A 54 -8.95 12.96 -22.75
CA LEU A 54 -10.04 12.66 -21.82
C LEU A 54 -10.57 13.94 -21.14
N LYS A 55 -9.70 14.93 -20.86
CA LYS A 55 -10.13 16.24 -20.38
C LYS A 55 -11.07 16.94 -21.39
N SER A 56 -10.94 16.71 -22.69
CA SER A 56 -11.88 17.28 -23.69
C SER A 56 -13.20 16.52 -23.83
N ILE A 57 -13.23 15.22 -23.57
CA ILE A 57 -14.41 14.36 -23.80
C ILE A 57 -15.32 14.27 -22.55
N LEU A 58 -14.73 14.36 -21.36
CA LEU A 58 -15.43 14.23 -20.08
C LEU A 58 -16.20 15.51 -19.72
N THR A 59 -17.40 15.34 -19.17
CA THR A 59 -18.18 16.46 -18.61
C THR A 59 -17.52 16.99 -17.32
N LYS A 60 -18.01 18.12 -16.79
CA LYS A 60 -17.50 18.66 -15.52
C LYS A 60 -17.77 17.69 -14.37
N GLU A 61 -18.94 17.06 -14.38
CA GLU A 61 -19.40 16.10 -13.38
C GLU A 61 -18.53 14.83 -13.43
N GLU A 62 -18.22 14.30 -14.62
CA GLU A 62 -17.39 13.11 -14.74
C GLU A 62 -15.93 13.36 -14.36
N LYS A 63 -15.41 14.57 -14.64
CA LYS A 63 -14.08 14.97 -14.14
C LYS A 63 -14.06 15.00 -12.62
N GLU A 64 -15.15 15.45 -12.00
CA GLU A 64 -15.28 15.45 -10.55
C GLU A 64 -15.36 14.03 -9.98
N GLU A 65 -16.17 13.15 -10.56
CA GLU A 65 -16.22 11.73 -10.19
C GLU A 65 -14.85 11.05 -10.32
N PHE A 66 -14.06 11.37 -11.36
CA PHE A 66 -12.69 10.88 -11.48
C PHE A 66 -11.79 11.38 -10.34
N ARG A 67 -11.88 12.67 -10.00
CA ARG A 67 -11.09 13.24 -8.89
C ARG A 67 -11.43 12.58 -7.56
N GLN A 68 -12.71 12.36 -7.27
CA GLN A 68 -13.16 11.67 -6.06
C GLN A 68 -12.66 10.21 -6.02
N TRP A 69 -12.74 9.51 -7.15
CA TRP A 69 -12.21 8.16 -7.27
C TRP A 69 -10.69 8.12 -7.02
N ALA A 70 -9.93 9.05 -7.60
CA ALA A 70 -8.49 9.13 -7.43
C ALA A 70 -8.12 9.41 -5.97
N ALA A 71 -8.84 10.31 -5.30
CA ALA A 71 -8.66 10.63 -3.89
C ALA A 71 -8.95 9.42 -2.98
N ALA A 72 -10.07 8.72 -3.22
CA ALA A 72 -10.40 7.50 -2.49
C ALA A 72 -9.33 6.40 -2.67
N ARG A 73 -8.81 6.24 -3.90
CA ARG A 73 -7.70 5.32 -4.17
C ARG A 73 -6.42 5.74 -3.43
N ASP A 74 -6.07 7.01 -3.38
CA ASP A 74 -4.89 7.47 -2.62
C ASP A 74 -5.03 7.20 -1.13
N GLN A 75 -6.22 7.43 -0.57
CA GLN A 75 -6.50 7.13 0.83
C GLN A 75 -6.34 5.63 1.12
N GLN A 76 -6.86 4.76 0.26
CA GLN A 76 -6.71 3.31 0.40
C GLN A 76 -5.24 2.89 0.33
N VAL A 77 -4.46 3.45 -0.59
CA VAL A 77 -3.02 3.17 -0.69
C VAL A 77 -2.29 3.63 0.57
N ALA A 78 -2.59 4.83 1.07
CA ALA A 78 -1.98 5.35 2.29
C ALA A 78 -2.28 4.46 3.50
N GLU A 79 -3.53 4.02 3.67
CA GLU A 79 -3.92 3.12 4.75
C GLU A 79 -3.21 1.76 4.67
N LEU A 80 -3.11 1.19 3.46
CA LEU A 80 -2.39 -0.07 3.26
C LEU A 80 -0.91 0.06 3.57
N LEU A 81 -0.27 1.16 3.15
CA LEU A 81 1.14 1.42 3.47
C LEU A 81 1.34 1.58 4.98
N GLN A 82 0.45 2.30 5.67
CA GLN A 82 0.49 2.43 7.12
C GLN A 82 0.41 1.07 7.82
N ARG A 83 -0.55 0.21 7.41
CA ARG A 83 -0.69 -1.15 7.94
C ARG A 83 0.55 -2.00 7.66
N HIS A 84 1.12 -1.89 6.45
CA HIS A 84 2.34 -2.60 6.08
C HIS A 84 3.52 -2.16 6.96
N HIS A 85 3.75 -0.86 7.12
CA HIS A 85 4.83 -0.35 7.97
C HIS A 85 4.67 -0.81 9.42
N LEU A 86 3.47 -0.74 9.99
CA LEU A 86 3.20 -1.25 11.34
C LEU A 86 3.46 -2.76 11.46
N GLY A 87 3.01 -3.55 10.48
CA GLY A 87 3.18 -5.00 10.48
C GLY A 87 4.63 -5.46 10.33
N ARG A 88 5.47 -4.71 9.60
CA ARG A 88 6.88 -5.06 9.33
C ARG A 88 7.87 -4.49 10.34
N LEU A 89 7.43 -3.54 11.18
CA LEU A 89 8.33 -2.81 12.07
C LEU A 89 9.10 -3.72 13.04
N GLY A 90 8.44 -4.75 13.59
CA GLY A 90 9.09 -5.71 14.49
C GLY A 90 10.26 -6.44 13.82
N GLU A 91 10.08 -6.87 12.57
CA GLU A 91 11.14 -7.52 11.80
C GLU A 91 12.30 -6.57 11.50
N TYR A 92 12.02 -5.33 11.08
CA TYR A 92 13.07 -4.34 10.84
C TYR A 92 13.85 -3.98 12.10
N LEU A 93 13.19 -3.88 13.26
CA LEU A 93 13.86 -3.70 14.54
C LEU A 93 14.73 -4.91 14.91
N GLY A 94 14.25 -6.13 14.66
CA GLY A 94 15.04 -7.36 14.84
C GLY A 94 16.29 -7.41 13.97
N LEU A 95 16.16 -7.06 12.68
CA LEU A 95 17.30 -6.98 11.74
C LEU A 95 18.30 -5.90 12.16
N ALA A 96 17.83 -4.73 12.58
CA ALA A 96 18.69 -3.66 13.08
C ALA A 96 19.45 -4.09 14.35
N ALA A 97 18.77 -4.79 15.27
CA ALA A 97 19.41 -5.32 16.47
C ALA A 97 20.49 -6.36 16.14
N LYS A 98 20.24 -7.28 15.19
CA LYS A 98 21.26 -8.22 14.71
C LYS A 98 22.48 -7.52 14.10
N ALA A 99 22.26 -6.44 13.34
CA ALA A 99 23.36 -5.67 12.78
C ALA A 99 24.24 -5.06 13.87
N LEU A 100 23.63 -4.54 14.95
CA LEU A 100 24.35 -4.04 16.12
C LEU A 100 25.12 -5.16 16.85
N GLU A 101 24.52 -6.33 17.04
CA GLU A 101 25.18 -7.52 17.62
C GLU A 101 26.40 -7.97 16.78
N ALA A 102 26.32 -7.81 15.45
CA ALA A 102 27.41 -8.06 14.53
C ALA A 102 28.48 -6.94 14.48
N GLY A 103 28.32 -5.87 15.28
CA GLY A 103 29.28 -4.77 15.38
C GLY A 103 29.13 -3.68 14.32
N VAL A 104 28.07 -3.70 13.51
CA VAL A 104 27.79 -2.64 12.52
C VAL A 104 27.49 -1.34 13.25
N GLN A 105 28.25 -0.28 12.95
CA GLN A 105 28.06 1.03 13.56
C GLN A 105 26.88 1.77 12.90
N PRO A 106 25.89 2.25 13.67
CA PRO A 106 24.83 3.08 13.11
C PRO A 106 25.39 4.43 12.68
N GLN A 107 24.85 5.00 11.60
CA GLN A 107 25.21 6.34 11.15
C GLN A 107 24.87 7.42 12.21
N ASP A 108 23.74 7.24 12.90
CA ASP A 108 23.30 8.09 14.00
C ASP A 108 22.54 7.26 15.05
N ALA A 109 23.21 6.89 16.13
CA ALA A 109 22.61 6.15 17.23
C ALA A 109 21.55 6.98 18.00
N GLY A 110 21.72 8.31 18.06
CA GLY A 110 20.79 9.20 18.75
C GLY A 110 19.44 9.27 18.05
N LEU A 111 19.45 9.35 16.72
CA LEU A 111 18.24 9.31 15.91
C LEU A 111 17.47 7.99 16.10
N LEU A 112 18.17 6.85 16.18
CA LEU A 112 17.53 5.54 16.42
C LEU A 112 16.80 5.51 17.76
N TRP A 113 17.44 5.97 18.85
CA TRP A 113 16.80 6.05 20.15
C TRP A 113 15.60 7.01 20.17
N ASN A 114 15.74 8.17 19.52
CA ASN A 114 14.65 9.14 19.39
C ASN A 114 13.47 8.54 18.62
N ALA A 115 13.71 7.80 17.54
CA ALA A 115 12.67 7.13 16.75
C ALA A 115 11.91 6.08 17.58
N VAL A 116 12.61 5.26 18.37
CA VAL A 116 11.98 4.32 19.32
C VAL A 116 11.13 5.06 20.35
N GLY A 117 11.62 6.20 20.85
CA GLY A 117 10.86 7.06 21.77
C GLY A 117 9.58 7.63 21.15
N VAL A 118 9.64 8.10 19.90
CA VAL A 118 8.46 8.60 19.15
C VAL A 118 7.44 7.48 18.96
N LEU A 119 7.87 6.29 18.52
CA LEU A 119 7.00 5.13 18.36
C LEU A 119 6.32 4.75 19.68
N THR A 120 7.10 4.71 20.77
CA THR A 120 6.61 4.37 22.10
C THR A 120 5.49 5.30 22.55
N ARG A 121 5.68 6.62 22.40
CA ARG A 121 4.64 7.62 22.74
C ARG A 121 3.41 7.49 21.85
N ALA A 122 3.58 7.16 20.57
CA ALA A 122 2.47 6.94 19.65
C ALA A 122 1.64 5.71 20.03
N LEU A 123 2.28 4.61 20.43
CA LEU A 123 1.61 3.41 20.94
C LEU A 123 0.80 3.71 22.20
N GLU A 124 1.41 4.40 23.18
CA GLU A 124 0.73 4.80 24.42
C GLU A 124 -0.49 5.70 24.12
N LYS A 125 -0.33 6.70 23.24
CA LYS A 125 -1.43 7.59 22.83
C LYS A 125 -2.56 6.84 22.12
N ALA A 126 -2.24 5.79 21.39
CA ALA A 126 -3.21 4.91 20.73
C ALA A 126 -3.85 3.87 21.68
N GLY A 127 -3.49 3.88 22.97
CA GLY A 127 -4.05 2.98 23.98
C GLY A 127 -3.35 1.62 24.09
N TYR A 128 -2.27 1.39 23.34
CA TYR A 128 -1.46 0.18 23.46
C TYR A 128 -0.49 0.34 24.64
N GLN A 129 -0.86 -0.20 25.79
CA GLN A 129 -0.01 -0.15 26.97
C GLN A 129 1.26 -0.97 26.79
N LYS A 130 2.36 -0.48 27.36
CA LYS A 130 3.60 -1.25 27.45
C LYS A 130 3.33 -2.56 28.21
N PRO A 131 3.84 -3.70 27.74
CA PRO A 131 3.78 -4.94 28.51
C PRO A 131 4.40 -4.70 29.89
N ILE A 132 3.71 -5.13 30.93
CA ILE A 132 4.24 -5.07 32.29
C ILE A 132 5.48 -5.96 32.32
N LYS A 133 6.64 -5.36 32.55
CA LYS A 133 7.86 -6.13 32.82
C LYS A 133 7.65 -6.80 34.18
N GLU A 134 7.62 -8.13 34.21
CA GLU A 134 7.61 -8.86 35.47
C GLU A 134 8.80 -8.40 36.33
N ARG A 135 8.54 -8.07 37.60
CA ARG A 135 9.60 -7.73 38.55
C ARG A 135 10.39 -9.00 38.86
N GLY A 136 11.63 -9.07 38.37
CA GLY A 136 12.52 -10.20 38.61
C GLY A 136 13.60 -10.33 37.54
N ARG A 137 14.49 -11.31 37.68
CA ARG A 137 15.41 -11.69 36.61
C ARG A 137 14.57 -12.18 35.42
N PRO A 138 14.71 -11.60 34.21
CA PRO A 138 13.97 -12.08 33.06
C PRO A 138 14.25 -13.56 32.84
N THR A 139 13.22 -14.40 32.87
CA THR A 139 13.33 -15.78 32.40
C THR A 139 13.60 -15.71 30.90
N LYS A 140 14.45 -16.59 30.33
CA LYS A 140 14.76 -16.60 28.88
C LYS A 140 13.51 -16.60 27.99
N ALA A 141 12.39 -17.15 28.46
CA ALA A 141 11.10 -17.15 27.77
C ALA A 141 10.36 -15.80 27.74
N ALA A 142 10.71 -14.86 28.64
CA ALA A 142 10.07 -13.54 28.76
C ALA A 142 10.75 -12.46 27.92
N THR A 143 11.94 -12.73 27.37
CA THR A 143 12.70 -11.77 26.56
C THR A 143 12.65 -12.21 25.11
N LEU A 144 11.90 -11.49 24.28
CA LEU A 144 11.95 -11.65 22.83
C LEU A 144 13.40 -11.45 22.36
N SER A 145 13.97 -12.46 21.72
CA SER A 145 15.30 -12.38 21.11
C SER A 145 15.26 -11.68 19.75
N THR A 146 16.42 -11.28 19.23
CA THR A 146 16.53 -10.74 17.87
C THR A 146 16.07 -11.74 16.81
N ASP A 147 16.26 -13.04 17.05
CA ASP A 147 15.77 -14.12 16.20
C ASP A 147 14.25 -14.26 16.23
N ASP A 148 13.60 -14.10 17.39
CA ASP A 148 12.14 -14.19 17.52
C ASP A 148 11.44 -13.10 16.70
N LEU A 149 11.99 -11.88 16.70
CA LEU A 149 11.45 -10.74 15.94
C LEU A 149 11.56 -10.93 14.43
N VAL A 150 12.64 -11.57 13.96
CA VAL A 150 12.85 -11.87 12.53
C VAL A 150 11.96 -13.03 12.07
N GLN A 151 11.70 -14.01 12.94
CA GLN A 151 10.82 -15.14 12.61
C GLN A 151 9.33 -14.78 12.64
N TYR A 152 8.93 -13.78 13.43
CA TYR A 152 7.55 -13.26 13.49
C TYR A 152 7.05 -12.73 12.12
N GLY A 153 7.97 -12.41 11.21
CA GLY A 153 7.72 -11.91 9.85
C GLY A 153 7.23 -12.93 8.81
N LYS A 154 7.02 -14.22 9.15
CA LYS A 154 6.50 -15.22 8.19
C LYS A 154 5.05 -14.98 7.74
N SER A 155 4.32 -14.09 8.39
CA SER A 155 2.96 -13.71 8.00
C SER A 155 2.96 -12.34 7.32
N LEU A 156 3.02 -12.34 5.98
CA LEU A 156 2.36 -11.36 5.08
C LEU A 156 2.83 -11.50 3.61
N ARG A 157 2.78 -12.73 3.06
CA ARG A 157 2.86 -12.91 1.58
C ARG A 157 1.83 -12.04 0.84
N TRP A 158 0.74 -11.69 1.51
CA TRP A 158 -0.32 -10.85 0.96
C TRP A 158 0.13 -9.40 0.68
N THR A 159 0.83 -8.69 1.58
CA THR A 159 1.25 -7.31 1.26
C THR A 159 2.37 -7.27 0.22
N ASP A 160 3.30 -8.22 0.21
CA ASP A 160 4.36 -8.25 -0.81
C ASP A 160 3.79 -8.59 -2.20
N GLU A 161 2.77 -9.45 -2.28
CA GLU A 161 2.03 -9.71 -3.52
C GLU A 161 1.21 -8.51 -4.02
N HIS A 162 0.75 -7.64 -3.10
CA HIS A 162 -0.17 -6.55 -3.43
C HIS A 162 0.49 -5.17 -3.45
N ILE A 163 1.64 -4.94 -2.83
CA ILE A 163 2.38 -3.66 -2.89
C ILE A 163 2.79 -3.34 -4.33
N ALA A 164 3.19 -4.35 -5.11
CA ALA A 164 3.41 -4.19 -6.55
C ALA A 164 2.14 -3.80 -7.33
N MET A 165 0.94 -4.07 -6.79
CA MET A 165 -0.32 -3.56 -7.34
C MET A 165 -0.63 -2.13 -6.90
N PHE A 166 0.15 -1.50 -6.01
CA PHE A 166 -0.14 -0.17 -5.43
C PHE A 166 0.97 0.86 -5.65
N LEU A 167 2.21 0.41 -5.86
CA LEU A 167 3.29 1.27 -6.31
C LEU A 167 3.25 1.34 -7.84
N ALA A 168 3.37 2.54 -8.39
CA ALA A 168 3.75 2.72 -9.79
C ALA A 168 5.15 2.12 -9.93
N TYR A 169 5.23 0.83 -10.25
CA TYR A 169 6.50 0.22 -10.58
C TYR A 169 6.92 0.87 -11.91
N ASP A 170 7.89 1.78 -11.85
CA ASP A 170 8.67 2.18 -13.01
C ASP A 170 9.50 0.95 -13.43
N ALA A 171 8.83 -0.02 -14.05
CA ALA A 171 9.49 -0.95 -14.92
C ALA A 171 9.93 -0.13 -16.13
N THR A 172 11.13 0.42 -16.03
CA THR A 172 11.96 0.62 -17.21
C THR A 172 11.91 -0.68 -17.99
N GLU A 173 11.25 -0.68 -19.13
CA GLU A 173 11.24 -1.81 -20.05
C GLU A 173 12.71 -2.10 -20.43
N PRO A 174 13.19 -3.35 -20.33
CA PRO A 174 14.40 -3.71 -21.04
C PRO A 174 14.03 -3.71 -22.53
N SER A 175 14.72 -2.83 -23.25
CA SER A 175 14.77 -2.69 -24.70
C SER A 175 14.96 -4.01 -25.46
#